data_AF-A0A4Q2T809-F1
#
_entry.id   AF-A0A4Q2T809-F1
#
_cell.length_a   1.000
_cell.length_b   1.000
_cell.length_c   1.000
_cell.angle_alpha   90.00
_cell.angle_beta   90.00
_cell.angle_gamma   90.00
#
_symmetry.space_group_name_H-M   'P 1'
#
loop_
_entity.id
_entity.type
_entity.pdbx_description
1 polymer ?
#
loop_
_entity_poly.entity_id
_entity_poly.type
_entity_poly.pdbx_seq_one_letter_code
_entity_poly.pdbx_strand_id
1 'polypeptide(L)'
;MRHLYKCPLRWADLDLLGHVNNVTYVDYLQEARVDMFRTHAPDSRADDLAEGVVVVRHEVTYVSSLTFGFEPVAIECWVTEVRAASFTMAYEIFAEDEDGERTVYLRARTVLTPYVFATERPRRLHDEEKTSLSRLLEPDEPVRSPPAVEVVDVPGGRYPVQVRFSDVDVYGHVNNVKYFEYFQEARIQLMVAQGRELGDGYHLVVAQTDVDYKRPILFRPEPYDCRTWVSRVGSTSVVFESVVLDGDQLLARARVVGVCLDNETGRPAPVPDAFRELAAG
;
A
#
# COMPACT_ATOMS: atom_id res chain seq x y z
N MET A 1 17.42 12.04 -11.63
CA MET A 1 16.31 12.46 -12.53
C MET A 1 15.09 11.65 -12.12
N ARG A 2 13.93 12.29 -11.93
CA ARG A 2 12.68 11.57 -11.64
C ARG A 2 12.05 11.11 -12.96
N HIS A 3 11.49 9.91 -12.98
CA HIS A 3 10.74 9.40 -14.13
C HIS A 3 9.26 9.81 -13.99
N LEU A 4 8.69 10.33 -15.06
CA LEU A 4 7.30 10.79 -15.10
C LEU A 4 6.46 9.80 -15.92
N TYR A 5 5.42 9.26 -15.29
CA TYR A 5 4.40 8.42 -15.91
C TYR A 5 3.05 9.14 -15.90
N LYS A 6 2.29 9.04 -17.00
CA LYS A 6 0.94 9.58 -17.13
C LYS A 6 -0.06 8.43 -17.04
N CYS A 7 -0.72 8.30 -15.89
CA CYS A 7 -1.62 7.18 -15.60
C CYS A 7 -3.07 7.51 -15.96
N PRO A 8 -3.70 6.83 -16.92
CA PRO A 8 -5.10 7.06 -17.25
C PRO A 8 -6.01 6.58 -16.11
N LEU A 9 -7.03 7.38 -15.78
CA LEU A 9 -8.04 7.02 -14.79
C LEU A 9 -9.20 6.25 -15.44
N ARG A 10 -9.78 5.30 -14.70
CA ARG A 10 -10.87 4.43 -15.13
C ARG A 10 -12.08 4.69 -14.24
N TRP A 11 -13.27 4.50 -14.80
CA TRP A 11 -14.52 4.62 -14.03
C TRP A 11 -14.59 3.67 -12.84
N ALA A 12 -14.01 2.47 -12.98
CA ALA A 12 -13.99 1.45 -11.94
C ALA A 12 -13.00 1.76 -10.79
N ASP A 13 -12.17 2.80 -10.94
CA ASP A 13 -11.22 3.21 -9.90
C ASP A 13 -11.91 3.99 -8.78
N LEU A 14 -13.14 4.46 -9.00
CA LEU A 14 -13.89 5.22 -8.01
C LEU A 14 -14.56 4.33 -6.94
N ASP A 15 -14.58 4.84 -5.72
CA ASP A 15 -15.37 4.29 -4.63
C ASP A 15 -16.78 4.93 -4.53
N LEU A 16 -17.55 4.50 -3.52
CA LEU A 16 -18.91 5.00 -3.27
C LEU A 16 -18.96 6.49 -2.90
N LEU A 17 -17.83 7.10 -2.54
CA LEU A 17 -17.71 8.53 -2.22
C LEU A 17 -17.36 9.37 -3.46
N GLY A 18 -17.17 8.75 -4.62
CA GLY A 18 -16.85 9.44 -5.88
C GLY A 18 -15.39 9.83 -6.01
N HIS A 19 -14.50 9.31 -5.16
CA HIS A 19 -13.05 9.49 -5.25
C HIS A 19 -12.38 8.20 -5.71
N VAL A 20 -11.17 8.30 -6.25
CA VAL A 20 -10.34 7.12 -6.51
C VAL A 20 -10.13 6.36 -5.19
N ASN A 21 -10.45 5.07 -5.20
CA ASN A 21 -10.31 4.19 -4.06
C ASN A 21 -8.85 4.18 -3.58
N ASN A 22 -8.65 4.25 -2.26
CA ASN A 22 -7.32 4.31 -1.66
C ASN A 22 -6.41 3.15 -2.09
N VAL A 23 -6.95 1.95 -2.31
CA VAL A 23 -6.16 0.79 -2.75
C VAL A 23 -5.71 0.92 -4.20
N THR A 24 -6.52 1.52 -5.07
CA THR A 24 -6.23 1.67 -6.50
C THR A 24 -5.00 2.53 -6.77
N TYR A 25 -4.66 3.46 -5.88
CA TYR A 25 -3.40 4.20 -6.01
C TYR A 25 -2.17 3.28 -6.04
N VAL A 26 -2.20 2.15 -5.35
CA VAL A 26 -1.07 1.20 -5.31
C VAL A 26 -0.89 0.51 -6.67
N ASP A 27 -1.99 0.26 -7.40
CA ASP A 27 -1.92 -0.18 -8.81
C ASP A 27 -1.19 0.87 -9.65
N TYR A 28 -1.50 2.15 -9.48
CA TYR A 28 -0.83 3.22 -10.22
C TYR A 28 0.68 3.30 -9.92
N LEU A 29 1.08 3.06 -8.67
CA LEU A 29 2.51 2.98 -8.30
C LEU A 29 3.22 1.82 -9.01
N GLN A 30 2.52 0.69 -9.16
CA GLN A 30 3.03 -0.46 -9.88
C GLN A 30 3.15 -0.17 -11.38
N GLU A 31 2.14 0.44 -12.00
CA GLU A 31 2.18 0.83 -13.42
C GLU A 31 3.35 1.79 -13.70
N ALA A 32 3.50 2.86 -12.90
CA ALA A 32 4.58 3.82 -13.04
C ALA A 32 5.97 3.19 -12.86
N ARG A 33 6.12 2.25 -11.91
CA ARG A 33 7.39 1.53 -11.70
C ARG A 33 7.75 0.67 -12.91
N VAL A 34 6.79 -0.06 -13.47
CA VAL A 34 7.03 -0.93 -14.62
C VAL A 34 7.43 -0.09 -15.84
N ASP A 35 6.76 1.05 -16.05
CA ASP A 35 7.12 1.99 -17.12
C ASP A 35 8.53 2.57 -16.94
N MET A 36 8.89 2.96 -15.71
CA MET A 36 10.22 3.43 -15.35
C MET A 36 11.31 2.41 -15.68
N PHE A 37 11.13 1.14 -15.30
CA PHE A 37 12.14 0.10 -15.57
C PHE A 37 12.28 -0.18 -17.06
N ARG A 38 11.17 -0.28 -17.81
CA ARG A 38 11.21 -0.46 -19.27
C ARG A 38 11.88 0.69 -19.99
N THR A 39 11.62 1.92 -19.54
CA THR A 39 12.17 3.14 -20.16
C THR A 39 13.68 3.27 -19.90
N HIS A 40 14.11 3.06 -18.66
CA HIS A 40 15.48 3.37 -18.23
C HIS A 40 16.43 2.17 -18.24
N ALA A 41 15.93 0.98 -18.56
CA ALA A 41 16.74 -0.23 -18.62
C ALA A 41 16.41 -1.19 -19.80
N PRO A 42 16.32 -0.69 -21.04
CA PRO A 42 15.83 -1.47 -22.19
C PRO A 42 16.80 -2.54 -22.75
N ASP A 43 18.09 -2.51 -22.39
CA ASP A 43 19.15 -3.30 -23.06
C ASP A 43 19.93 -4.26 -22.13
N SER A 44 19.38 -4.65 -20.98
CA SER A 44 20.07 -5.58 -20.09
C SER A 44 19.11 -6.45 -19.28
N ARG A 45 19.70 -7.35 -18.47
CA ARG A 45 19.07 -8.11 -17.37
C ARG A 45 18.25 -7.27 -16.39
N ALA A 46 18.10 -5.97 -16.62
CA ALA A 46 17.13 -5.13 -15.96
C ALA A 46 15.69 -5.31 -16.47
N ASP A 47 15.46 -5.90 -17.65
CA ASP A 47 14.17 -6.54 -17.95
C ASP A 47 13.86 -7.63 -16.89
N ASP A 48 14.89 -8.37 -16.42
CA ASP A 48 14.76 -9.27 -15.28
C ASP A 48 14.39 -8.52 -13.98
N LEU A 49 14.50 -7.19 -13.87
CA LEU A 49 13.97 -6.44 -12.72
C LEU A 49 12.52 -6.03 -12.92
N ALA A 50 12.08 -5.77 -14.15
CA ALA A 50 10.65 -5.52 -14.42
C ALA A 50 9.80 -6.75 -14.04
N GLU A 51 10.38 -7.94 -14.24
CA GLU A 51 9.71 -9.21 -13.96
C GLU A 51 10.20 -9.89 -12.67
N GLY A 52 11.43 -9.65 -12.23
CA GLY A 52 12.13 -10.40 -11.17
C GLY A 52 12.33 -9.66 -9.84
N VAL A 53 11.52 -8.66 -9.52
CA VAL A 53 11.52 -8.01 -8.20
C VAL A 53 10.25 -8.34 -7.42
N VAL A 54 10.39 -8.45 -6.10
CA VAL A 54 9.25 -8.50 -5.19
C VAL A 54 9.25 -7.28 -4.29
N VAL A 55 8.06 -6.83 -3.90
CA VAL A 55 7.88 -5.79 -2.91
C VAL A 55 8.07 -6.39 -1.52
N VAL A 56 8.90 -5.74 -0.72
CA VAL A 56 9.14 -6.10 0.69
C VAL A 56 8.37 -5.18 1.64
N ARG A 57 8.19 -3.92 1.25
CA ARG A 57 7.45 -2.94 2.03
C ARG A 57 6.83 -1.86 1.15
N HIS A 58 5.65 -1.40 1.53
CA HIS A 58 5.07 -0.13 1.11
C HIS A 58 4.86 0.79 2.33
N GLU A 59 5.07 2.09 2.13
CA GLU A 59 4.63 3.19 3.00
C GLU A 59 3.84 4.15 2.11
N VAL A 60 2.53 4.28 2.34
CA VAL A 60 1.64 5.05 1.46
C VAL A 60 0.92 6.10 2.28
N THR A 61 1.16 7.38 1.96
CA THR A 61 0.52 8.53 2.58
C THR A 61 -0.46 9.16 1.60
N TYR A 62 -1.72 9.20 1.98
CA TYR A 62 -2.80 9.83 1.22
C TYR A 62 -2.91 11.28 1.66
N VAL A 63 -2.65 12.20 0.73
CA VAL A 63 -2.54 13.64 1.00
C VAL A 63 -3.86 14.36 0.70
N SER A 64 -4.48 14.04 -0.43
CA SER A 64 -5.76 14.60 -0.84
C SER A 64 -6.50 13.65 -1.78
N SER A 65 -7.81 13.84 -1.94
CA SER A 65 -8.64 12.99 -2.78
C SER A 65 -8.49 13.32 -4.26
N LEU A 66 -8.24 12.30 -5.09
CA LEU A 66 -8.33 12.38 -6.54
C LEU A 66 -9.75 12.00 -6.99
N THR A 67 -10.37 12.83 -7.82
CA THR A 67 -11.64 12.53 -8.50
C THR A 67 -11.38 12.06 -9.93
N PHE A 68 -12.40 11.49 -10.57
CA PHE A 68 -12.30 11.10 -11.96
C PHE A 68 -12.12 12.31 -12.89
N GLY A 69 -11.17 12.19 -13.80
CA GLY A 69 -10.95 13.10 -14.92
C GLY A 69 -10.54 12.30 -16.16
N PHE A 70 -10.76 12.88 -17.34
CA PHE A 70 -10.33 12.26 -18.60
C PHE A 70 -8.84 12.45 -18.87
N GLU A 71 -8.23 13.47 -18.25
CA GLU A 71 -6.79 13.67 -18.30
C GLU A 71 -6.08 12.67 -17.37
N PRO A 72 -5.01 12.01 -17.84
CA PRO A 72 -4.19 11.15 -16.99
C PRO A 72 -3.60 11.91 -15.79
N VAL A 73 -3.55 11.24 -14.62
CA VAL A 73 -2.84 11.78 -13.46
C VAL A 73 -1.33 11.61 -13.63
N ALA A 74 -0.54 12.58 -13.17
CA ALA A 74 0.91 12.53 -13.23
C ALA A 74 1.49 11.76 -12.03
N ILE A 75 2.48 10.92 -12.31
CA ILE A 75 3.20 10.15 -11.30
C ILE A 75 4.69 10.33 -11.52
N GLU A 76 5.35 11.02 -10.59
CA GLU A 76 6.80 11.02 -10.50
C GLU A 76 7.24 9.81 -9.67
N CYS A 77 8.21 9.05 -10.16
CA CYS A 77 8.89 8.02 -9.38
C CYS A 77 10.40 8.05 -9.58
N TRP A 78 11.14 7.72 -8.51
CA TRP A 78 12.59 7.78 -8.49
C TRP A 78 13.15 6.82 -7.43
N VAL A 79 14.47 6.61 -7.45
CA VAL A 79 15.16 5.77 -6.46
C VAL A 79 15.67 6.67 -5.34
N THR A 80 15.48 6.29 -4.08
CA THR A 80 16.01 7.04 -2.93
C THR A 80 17.16 6.32 -2.22
N GLU A 81 17.28 5.01 -2.41
CA GLU A 81 18.32 4.21 -1.79
C GLU A 81 18.65 2.98 -2.62
N VAL A 82 19.93 2.64 -2.73
CA VAL A 82 20.41 1.39 -3.34
C VAL A 82 21.32 0.67 -2.34
N ARG A 83 20.95 -0.56 -1.95
CA ARG A 83 21.72 -1.44 -1.06
C ARG A 83 22.24 -2.66 -1.83
N ALA A 84 22.82 -3.63 -1.13
CA ALA A 84 23.38 -4.82 -1.77
C ALA A 84 22.32 -5.77 -2.36
N ALA A 85 21.14 -5.85 -1.75
CA ALA A 85 20.06 -6.78 -2.14
C ALA A 85 18.68 -6.13 -2.14
N SER A 86 18.61 -4.80 -2.04
CA SER A 86 17.37 -4.06 -2.06
C SER A 86 17.60 -2.65 -2.58
N PHE A 87 16.53 -2.01 -3.01
CA PHE A 87 16.51 -0.60 -3.32
C PHE A 87 15.15 -0.02 -2.91
N THR A 88 15.11 1.28 -2.68
CA THR A 88 13.90 1.99 -2.28
C THR A 88 13.50 2.94 -3.40
N MET A 89 12.25 2.86 -3.81
CA MET A 89 11.63 3.83 -4.70
C MET A 89 10.74 4.78 -3.92
N ALA A 90 10.68 6.04 -4.35
CA ALA A 90 9.70 7.02 -3.89
C ALA A 90 8.81 7.45 -5.04
N TYR A 91 7.60 7.90 -4.68
CA TYR A 91 6.54 8.24 -5.62
C TYR A 91 5.79 9.47 -5.14
N GLU A 92 5.40 10.33 -6.08
CA GLU A 92 4.41 11.39 -5.88
C GLU A 92 3.37 11.32 -7.00
N ILE A 93 2.09 11.21 -6.62
CA ILE A 93 0.95 11.31 -7.54
C ILE A 93 0.37 12.70 -7.40
N PHE A 94 0.29 13.44 -8.50
CA PHE A 94 -0.11 14.83 -8.50
C PHE A 94 -0.81 15.24 -9.80
N ALA A 95 -1.46 16.40 -9.75
CA ALA A 95 -1.88 17.16 -10.92
C ALA A 95 -1.28 18.56 -10.83
N GLU A 96 -0.98 19.15 -11.99
CA GLU A 96 -0.61 20.54 -12.13
C GLU A 96 -1.71 21.24 -12.92
N ASP A 97 -2.16 22.39 -12.44
CA ASP A 97 -3.15 23.21 -13.16
C ASP A 97 -2.50 24.08 -14.25
N GLU A 98 -3.30 24.90 -14.93
CA GLU A 98 -2.83 25.77 -16.02
C GLU A 98 -1.79 26.82 -15.56
N ASP A 99 -1.82 27.19 -14.27
CA ASP A 99 -0.89 28.14 -13.66
C ASP A 99 0.38 27.45 -13.13
N GLY A 100 0.43 26.11 -13.20
CA GLY A 100 1.53 25.28 -12.71
C GLY A 100 1.46 25.00 -11.21
N GLU A 101 0.33 25.27 -10.55
CA GLU A 101 0.13 24.91 -9.14
C GLU A 101 -0.06 23.41 -9.00
N ARG A 102 0.78 22.79 -8.15
CA ARG A 102 0.79 21.34 -7.95
C ARG A 102 -0.11 20.92 -6.79
N THR A 103 -1.13 20.12 -7.10
CA THR A 103 -1.93 19.39 -6.10
C THR A 103 -1.40 17.97 -5.95
N VAL A 104 -0.94 17.60 -4.75
CA VAL A 104 -0.44 16.26 -4.45
C VAL A 104 -1.54 15.40 -3.83
N TYR A 105 -1.78 14.23 -4.42
CA TYR A 105 -2.78 13.26 -3.96
C TYR A 105 -2.16 12.18 -3.09
N LEU A 106 -0.95 11.72 -3.43
CA LEU A 106 -0.30 10.63 -2.72
C LEU A 106 1.23 10.76 -2.73
N ARG A 107 1.84 10.39 -1.61
CA ARG A 107 3.27 10.15 -1.50
C ARG A 107 3.49 8.73 -1.03
N ALA A 108 4.40 8.01 -1.67
CA ALA A 108 4.71 6.65 -1.25
C ALA A 108 6.18 6.31 -1.33
N ARG A 109 6.57 5.30 -0.55
CA ARG A 109 7.86 4.62 -0.66
C ARG A 109 7.64 3.12 -0.79
N THR A 110 8.43 2.48 -1.63
CA THR A 110 8.41 1.04 -1.87
C THR A 110 9.81 0.48 -1.73
N VAL A 111 9.99 -0.50 -0.85
CA VAL A 111 11.25 -1.25 -0.76
C VAL A 111 11.12 -2.51 -1.60
N LEU A 112 12.02 -2.68 -2.56
CA LEU A 112 12.04 -3.81 -3.48
C LEU A 112 13.30 -4.65 -3.29
N THR A 113 13.18 -5.94 -3.57
CA THR A 113 14.32 -6.86 -3.62
C THR A 113 14.25 -7.68 -4.90
N PRO A 114 15.37 -7.85 -5.62
CA PRO A 114 15.42 -8.81 -6.72
C PRO A 114 15.24 -10.24 -6.16
N TYR A 115 14.52 -11.07 -6.89
CA TYR A 115 14.02 -12.34 -6.41
C TYR A 115 14.20 -13.43 -7.46
N VAL A 116 14.58 -14.63 -7.01
CA VAL A 116 14.73 -15.81 -7.87
C VAL A 116 13.53 -16.71 -7.61
N PHE A 117 12.51 -16.62 -8.47
CA PHE A 117 11.26 -17.38 -8.30
C PHE A 117 11.46 -18.89 -8.31
N ALA A 118 12.40 -19.42 -9.10
CA ALA A 118 12.70 -20.85 -9.13
C ALA A 118 13.20 -21.43 -7.79
N THR A 119 13.76 -20.59 -6.90
CA THR A 119 14.27 -21.03 -5.59
C THR A 119 13.61 -20.30 -4.42
N GLU A 120 12.63 -19.45 -4.69
CA GLU A 120 11.92 -18.60 -3.73
C GLU A 120 12.84 -17.81 -2.79
N ARG A 121 13.89 -17.20 -3.35
CA ARG A 121 14.90 -16.47 -2.56
C ARG A 121 15.23 -15.10 -3.12
N PRO A 122 15.39 -14.09 -2.24
CA PRO A 122 16.02 -12.83 -2.62
C PRO A 122 17.45 -13.05 -3.13
N ARG A 123 17.86 -12.24 -4.10
CA ARG A 123 19.25 -12.19 -4.59
C ARG A 123 19.84 -10.80 -4.42
N ARG A 124 21.17 -10.72 -4.55
CA ARG A 124 21.86 -9.44 -4.62
C ARG A 124 21.58 -8.75 -5.95
N LEU A 125 21.61 -7.42 -5.91
CA LEU A 125 21.65 -6.60 -7.11
C LEU A 125 22.99 -6.82 -7.83
N HIS A 126 22.91 -7.06 -9.13
CA HIS A 126 24.05 -7.05 -10.04
C HIS A 126 24.59 -5.62 -10.19
N ASP A 127 25.85 -5.48 -10.60
CA ASP A 127 26.46 -4.15 -10.66
C ASP A 127 25.85 -3.27 -11.76
N GLU A 128 25.43 -3.87 -12.88
CA GLU A 128 24.66 -3.19 -13.93
C GLU A 128 23.32 -2.64 -13.40
N GLU A 129 22.59 -3.44 -12.62
CA GLU A 129 21.33 -3.03 -11.99
C GLU A 129 21.56 -1.84 -11.05
N LYS A 130 22.60 -1.90 -10.22
CA LYS A 130 22.97 -0.77 -9.34
C LYS A 130 23.31 0.47 -10.16
N THR A 131 24.10 0.33 -11.22
CA THR A 131 24.46 1.45 -12.10
C THR A 131 23.22 2.09 -12.73
N SER A 132 22.28 1.30 -13.24
CA SER A 132 21.03 1.81 -13.81
C SER A 132 20.17 2.50 -12.76
N LEU A 133 19.94 1.88 -11.60
CA LEU A 133 19.18 2.47 -10.50
C LEU A 133 19.81 3.78 -9.99
N SER A 134 21.14 3.86 -9.97
CA SER A 134 21.87 5.04 -9.50
C SER A 134 21.67 6.28 -10.38
N ARG A 135 21.28 6.11 -11.66
CA ARG A 135 20.94 7.25 -12.55
C ARG A 135 19.66 7.98 -12.12
N LEU A 136 18.79 7.25 -11.43
CA LEU A 136 17.49 7.72 -10.94
C LEU A 136 17.54 8.02 -9.44
N LEU A 137 18.74 7.99 -8.83
CA LEU A 137 18.93 8.19 -7.40
C LEU A 137 18.81 9.67 -7.01
N GLU A 138 17.88 9.95 -6.11
CA GLU A 138 17.74 11.20 -5.37
C GLU A 138 17.60 10.81 -3.89
N PRO A 139 18.70 10.85 -3.10
CA PRO A 139 18.72 10.32 -1.74
C PRO A 139 17.69 10.97 -0.81
N ASP A 140 17.10 10.15 0.05
CA ASP A 140 16.11 10.55 1.05
C ASP A 140 16.31 9.73 2.34
N GLU A 141 15.54 10.00 3.39
CA GLU A 141 15.60 9.25 4.64
C GLU A 141 15.35 7.74 4.39
N PRO A 142 16.22 6.86 4.91
CA PRO A 142 16.05 5.43 4.76
C PRO A 142 14.72 4.94 5.35
N VAL A 143 14.02 4.10 4.60
CA VAL A 143 12.83 3.40 5.11
C VAL A 143 13.25 2.43 6.20
N ARG A 144 12.61 2.53 7.37
CA ARG A 144 12.86 1.65 8.52
C ARG A 144 11.72 0.65 8.66
N SER A 145 12.07 -0.61 8.92
CA SER A 145 11.06 -1.59 9.31
C SER A 145 10.51 -1.23 10.69
N PRO A 146 9.19 -1.18 10.89
CA PRO A 146 8.62 -1.00 12.21
C PRO A 146 9.00 -2.18 13.12
N PRO A 147 9.03 -1.99 14.45
CA PRO A 147 9.26 -3.08 15.40
C PRO A 147 8.20 -4.18 15.23
N ALA A 148 8.50 -5.39 15.70
CA ALA A 148 7.49 -6.45 15.77
C ALA A 148 6.31 -5.97 16.62
N VAL A 149 5.09 -6.30 16.20
CA VAL A 149 3.86 -5.94 16.91
C VAL A 149 3.31 -7.22 17.54
N GLU A 150 2.89 -7.11 18.80
CA GLU A 150 2.17 -8.19 19.47
C GLU A 150 0.77 -8.32 18.86
N VAL A 151 0.41 -9.55 18.48
CA VAL A 151 -0.90 -9.84 17.90
C VAL A 151 -1.92 -9.88 19.02
N VAL A 152 -2.89 -8.98 18.97
CA VAL A 152 -4.01 -8.93 19.92
C VAL A 152 -5.21 -9.62 19.31
N ASP A 153 -5.80 -10.56 20.04
CA ASP A 153 -7.05 -11.21 19.63
C ASP A 153 -8.23 -10.43 20.21
N VAL A 154 -9.06 -9.87 19.33
CA VAL A 154 -10.23 -9.07 19.71
C VAL A 154 -11.48 -9.66 19.06
N PRO A 155 -12.65 -9.62 19.73
CA PRO A 155 -13.91 -10.05 19.13
C PRO A 155 -14.16 -9.36 17.78
N GLY A 156 -14.47 -10.14 16.73
CA GLY A 156 -14.68 -9.60 15.39
C GLY A 156 -13.41 -9.15 14.65
N GLY A 157 -12.23 -9.22 15.27
CA GLY A 157 -10.95 -8.89 14.65
C GLY A 157 -10.40 -9.98 13.72
N ARG A 158 -11.04 -11.14 13.68
CA ARG A 158 -10.65 -12.27 12.83
C ARG A 158 -11.39 -12.23 11.49
N TYR A 159 -10.65 -12.23 10.39
CA TYR A 159 -11.18 -12.24 9.03
C TYR A 159 -10.56 -13.38 8.19
N PRO A 160 -11.38 -14.28 7.60
CA PRO A 160 -10.87 -15.32 6.71
C PRO A 160 -10.52 -14.71 5.34
N VAL A 161 -9.24 -14.66 5.00
CA VAL A 161 -8.76 -14.17 3.70
C VAL A 161 -8.81 -15.31 2.69
N GLN A 162 -9.83 -15.28 1.84
CA GLN A 162 -9.95 -16.20 0.71
C GLN A 162 -9.21 -15.65 -0.51
N VAL A 163 -8.17 -16.37 -0.97
CA VAL A 163 -7.45 -15.99 -2.19
C VAL A 163 -8.31 -16.29 -3.41
N ARG A 164 -8.54 -15.30 -4.25
CA ARG A 164 -9.32 -15.43 -5.48
C ARG A 164 -8.39 -15.81 -6.63
N PHE A 165 -8.96 -16.43 -7.67
CA PHE A 165 -8.19 -16.80 -8.87
C PHE A 165 -7.47 -15.59 -9.51
N SER A 166 -8.13 -14.42 -9.50
CA SER A 166 -7.59 -13.16 -10.05
C SER A 166 -6.55 -12.47 -9.17
N ASP A 167 -6.35 -12.92 -7.93
CA ASP A 167 -5.44 -12.25 -7.00
C ASP A 167 -3.98 -12.64 -7.24
N VAL A 168 -3.77 -13.70 -8.02
CA VAL A 168 -2.50 -14.39 -8.16
C VAL A 168 -1.84 -13.97 -9.47
N ASP A 169 -0.55 -13.65 -9.41
CA ASP A 169 0.25 -13.28 -10.57
C ASP A 169 0.78 -14.51 -11.33
N VAL A 170 1.54 -14.24 -12.39
CA VAL A 170 2.14 -15.28 -13.25
C VAL A 170 3.12 -16.20 -12.52
N TYR A 171 3.59 -15.82 -11.34
CA TYR A 171 4.50 -16.61 -10.52
C TYR A 171 3.78 -17.48 -9.48
N GLY A 172 2.45 -17.41 -9.43
CA GLY A 172 1.67 -18.16 -8.45
C GLY A 172 1.62 -17.49 -7.07
N HIS A 173 2.08 -16.24 -6.95
CA HIS A 173 1.99 -15.45 -5.73
C HIS A 173 0.82 -14.49 -5.79
N VAL A 174 0.19 -14.20 -4.65
CA VAL A 174 -0.75 -13.09 -4.58
C VAL A 174 -0.04 -11.78 -4.91
N ASN A 175 -0.61 -11.00 -5.82
CA ASN A 175 -0.12 -9.68 -6.18
C ASN A 175 -0.11 -8.76 -4.95
N ASN A 176 1.00 -8.04 -4.75
CA ASN A 176 1.23 -7.14 -3.63
C ASN A 176 0.07 -6.14 -3.38
N VAL A 177 -0.60 -5.64 -4.43
CA VAL A 177 -1.72 -4.71 -4.30
C VAL A 177 -2.90 -5.36 -3.56
N LYS A 178 -3.15 -6.66 -3.78
CA LYS A 178 -4.30 -7.37 -3.19
C LYS A 178 -4.22 -7.50 -1.67
N TYR A 179 -3.03 -7.39 -1.09
CA TYR A 179 -2.88 -7.33 0.36
C TYR A 179 -3.58 -6.10 0.95
N PHE A 180 -3.55 -4.94 0.27
CA PHE A 180 -4.27 -3.75 0.73
C PHE A 180 -5.79 -3.97 0.76
N GLU A 181 -6.34 -4.69 -0.23
CA GLU A 181 -7.75 -5.08 -0.25
C GLU A 181 -8.07 -5.99 0.94
N TYR A 182 -7.26 -7.03 1.19
CA TYR A 182 -7.48 -7.95 2.31
C TYR A 182 -7.46 -7.22 3.67
N PHE A 183 -6.52 -6.30 3.87
CA PHE A 183 -6.45 -5.50 5.10
C PHE A 183 -7.60 -4.49 5.23
N GLN A 184 -8.11 -3.98 4.11
CA GLN A 184 -9.31 -3.15 4.10
C GLN A 184 -10.56 -3.95 4.47
N GLU A 185 -10.75 -5.12 3.86
CA GLU A 185 -11.87 -6.01 4.15
C GLU A 185 -11.86 -6.44 5.62
N ALA A 186 -10.71 -6.86 6.16
CA ALA A 186 -10.56 -7.22 7.56
C ALA A 186 -10.89 -6.06 8.51
N ARG A 187 -10.44 -4.83 8.18
CA ARG A 187 -10.77 -3.62 8.97
C ARG A 187 -12.27 -3.30 8.93
N ILE A 188 -12.89 -3.39 7.76
CA ILE A 188 -14.35 -3.18 7.63
C ILE A 188 -15.10 -4.20 8.48
N GLN A 189 -14.70 -5.47 8.45
CA GLN A 189 -15.33 -6.52 9.25
C GLN A 189 -15.17 -6.29 10.76
N LEU A 190 -13.99 -5.87 11.23
CA LEU A 190 -13.81 -5.46 12.63
C LEU A 190 -14.79 -4.34 13.01
N MET A 191 -14.92 -3.30 12.17
CA MET A 191 -15.83 -2.19 12.45
C MET A 191 -17.30 -2.66 12.51
N VAL A 192 -17.74 -3.45 11.53
CA VAL A 192 -19.11 -3.98 11.45
C VAL A 192 -19.42 -4.90 12.63
N ALA A 193 -18.52 -5.83 12.96
CA ALA A 193 -18.70 -6.76 14.08
C ALA A 193 -18.82 -6.06 15.44
N GLN A 194 -18.31 -4.82 15.52
CA GLN A 194 -18.37 -3.97 16.71
C GLN A 194 -19.55 -3.00 16.68
N GLY A 195 -20.55 -3.25 15.81
CA GLY A 195 -21.80 -2.49 15.73
C GLY A 195 -21.63 -1.08 15.15
N ARG A 196 -20.60 -0.86 14.34
CA ARG A 196 -20.30 0.47 13.79
C ARG A 196 -20.78 0.55 12.37
N GLU A 197 -21.77 1.41 12.15
CA GLU A 197 -22.16 1.82 10.81
C GLU A 197 -21.23 2.95 10.33
N LEU A 198 -20.79 2.85 9.08
CA LEU A 198 -20.21 3.98 8.36
C LEU A 198 -21.34 5.01 8.19
N GLY A 199 -21.42 6.06 9.01
CA GLY A 199 -22.41 7.12 8.72
C GLY A 199 -22.86 8.06 9.82
N ASP A 200 -22.68 7.78 11.10
CA ASP A 200 -23.19 8.68 12.16
C ASP A 200 -22.29 9.91 12.36
N GLY A 201 -22.47 10.91 11.50
CA GLY A 201 -21.86 12.25 11.58
C GLY A 201 -20.39 12.37 11.15
N TYR A 202 -19.68 11.25 10.96
CA TYR A 202 -18.29 11.24 10.51
C TYR A 202 -18.01 10.11 9.50
N HIS A 203 -16.94 10.27 8.73
CA HIS A 203 -16.36 9.24 7.87
C HIS A 203 -14.89 9.04 8.25
N LEU A 204 -14.48 7.76 8.30
CA LEU A 204 -13.09 7.39 8.56
C LEU A 204 -12.35 7.29 7.22
N VAL A 205 -11.49 8.27 6.93
CA VAL A 205 -10.63 8.24 5.73
C VAL A 205 -9.26 7.69 6.07
N VAL A 206 -8.65 6.98 5.14
CA VAL A 206 -7.28 6.47 5.31
C VAL A 206 -6.29 7.58 5.00
N ALA A 207 -5.48 7.97 5.98
CA ALA A 207 -4.40 8.94 5.82
C ALA A 207 -3.05 8.27 5.55
N GLN A 208 -2.85 7.05 6.06
CA GLN A 208 -1.63 6.27 5.82
C GLN A 208 -1.91 4.77 5.80
N THR A 209 -1.23 4.04 4.94
CA THR A 209 -1.17 2.57 4.95
C THR A 209 0.26 2.11 4.72
N ASP A 210 0.81 1.38 5.69
CA ASP A 210 2.09 0.71 5.57
C ASP A 210 1.85 -0.79 5.51
N VAL A 211 2.53 -1.49 4.60
CA VAL A 211 2.45 -2.95 4.47
C VAL A 211 3.85 -3.54 4.44
N ASP A 212 4.13 -4.53 5.29
CA ASP A 212 5.33 -5.36 5.21
C ASP A 212 4.98 -6.76 4.70
N TYR A 213 5.65 -7.18 3.64
CA TYR A 213 5.51 -8.51 3.03
C TYR A 213 6.62 -9.40 3.57
N LYS A 214 6.26 -10.47 4.29
CA LYS A 214 7.23 -11.39 4.90
C LYS A 214 7.40 -12.65 4.08
N ARG A 215 6.29 -13.19 3.56
CA ARG A 215 6.25 -14.41 2.77
C ARG A 215 5.14 -14.32 1.72
N PRO A 216 5.29 -14.96 0.56
CA PRO A 216 4.23 -15.00 -0.44
C PRO A 216 2.99 -15.72 0.12
N ILE A 217 1.81 -15.17 -0.20
CA ILE A 217 0.53 -15.86 -0.06
C ILE A 217 0.29 -16.63 -1.37
N LEU A 218 -0.17 -17.87 -1.28
CA LEU A 218 -0.38 -18.75 -2.43
C LEU A 218 -1.87 -19.01 -2.66
N PHE A 219 -2.23 -19.35 -3.89
CA PHE A 219 -3.58 -19.79 -4.19
C PHE A 219 -3.89 -21.15 -3.53
N ARG A 220 -4.91 -21.18 -2.67
CA ARG A 220 -5.43 -22.43 -2.10
C ARG A 220 -6.92 -22.29 -1.72
N PRO A 221 -7.66 -23.41 -1.57
CA PRO A 221 -9.05 -23.38 -1.12
C PRO A 221 -9.19 -22.87 0.32
N GLU A 222 -8.26 -23.19 1.21
CA GLU A 222 -8.34 -22.83 2.62
C GLU A 222 -8.00 -21.36 2.86
N PRO A 223 -8.86 -20.59 3.56
CA PRO A 223 -8.57 -19.19 3.82
C PRO A 223 -7.37 -19.03 4.76
N TYR A 224 -6.66 -17.92 4.59
CA TYR A 224 -5.67 -17.46 5.55
C TYR A 224 -6.34 -16.70 6.71
N ASP A 225 -5.64 -16.59 7.83
CA ASP A 225 -6.17 -15.94 9.03
C ASP A 225 -5.67 -14.49 9.11
N CYS A 226 -6.53 -13.52 8.82
CA CYS A 226 -6.22 -12.11 9.08
C CYS A 226 -6.72 -11.70 10.46
N ARG A 227 -5.84 -11.12 11.27
CA ARG A 227 -6.19 -10.57 12.59
C ARG A 227 -5.97 -9.07 12.57
N THR A 228 -6.98 -8.31 12.97
CA THR A 228 -7.01 -6.85 12.94
C THR A 228 -7.49 -6.31 14.28
N TRP A 229 -6.80 -5.30 14.81
CA TRP A 229 -7.15 -4.64 16.07
C TRP A 229 -6.81 -3.15 16.02
N VAL A 230 -7.36 -2.39 16.96
CA VAL A 230 -7.00 -0.97 17.16
C VAL A 230 -5.83 -0.89 18.12
N SER A 231 -4.68 -0.40 17.65
CA SER A 231 -3.47 -0.29 18.47
C SER A 231 -3.32 1.07 19.16
N ARG A 232 -4.00 2.10 18.64
CA ARG A 232 -3.97 3.45 19.22
C ARG A 232 -5.19 4.27 18.80
N VAL A 233 -5.69 5.08 19.74
CA VAL A 233 -6.67 6.13 19.46
C VAL A 233 -6.08 7.49 19.85
N GLY A 234 -6.08 8.42 18.91
CA GLY A 234 -5.69 9.81 19.09
C GLY A 234 -6.89 10.72 19.33
N SER A 235 -6.68 12.03 19.20
CA SER A 235 -7.76 13.02 19.28
C SER A 235 -8.70 12.94 18.07
N THR A 236 -8.15 12.82 16.86
CA THR A 236 -8.89 12.78 15.58
C THR A 236 -8.54 11.58 14.70
N SER A 237 -7.69 10.67 15.18
CA SER A 237 -7.19 9.53 14.40
C SER A 237 -7.25 8.20 15.15
N VAL A 238 -7.34 7.11 14.40
CA VAL A 238 -7.34 5.73 14.90
C VAL A 238 -6.29 4.95 14.12
N VAL A 239 -5.48 4.16 14.83
CA VAL A 239 -4.47 3.28 14.22
C VAL A 239 -4.94 1.85 14.32
N PHE A 240 -5.04 1.19 13.17
CA PHE A 240 -5.30 -0.24 13.05
C PHE A 240 -4.00 -0.95 12.73
N GLU A 241 -3.74 -2.06 13.42
CA GLU A 241 -2.70 -3.01 13.06
C GLU A 241 -3.37 -4.29 12.55
N SER A 242 -2.72 -4.96 11.62
CA SER A 242 -3.23 -6.22 11.06
C SER A 242 -2.12 -7.17 10.69
N VAL A 243 -2.37 -8.47 10.81
CA VAL A 243 -1.45 -9.52 10.35
C VAL A 243 -2.21 -10.58 9.57
N VAL A 244 -1.59 -11.13 8.52
CA VAL A 244 -2.06 -12.34 7.84
C VAL A 244 -1.17 -13.51 8.26
N LEU A 245 -1.80 -14.57 8.75
CA LEU A 245 -1.19 -15.75 9.33
C LEU A 245 -1.58 -17.03 8.57
N ASP A 246 -0.65 -17.98 8.55
CA ASP A 246 -0.91 -19.38 8.20
C ASP A 246 -0.46 -20.26 9.38
N GLY A 247 -1.40 -20.65 10.23
CA GLY A 247 -1.07 -21.13 11.58
C GLY A 247 -0.29 -20.07 12.36
N ASP A 248 0.91 -20.41 12.81
CA ASP A 248 1.80 -19.48 13.53
C ASP A 248 2.71 -18.65 12.60
N GLN A 249 2.64 -18.87 11.28
CA GLN A 249 3.52 -18.23 10.32
C GLN A 249 2.99 -16.86 9.89
N LEU A 250 3.73 -15.80 10.20
CA LEU A 250 3.47 -14.44 9.69
C LEU A 250 3.79 -14.33 8.20
N LEU A 251 2.78 -14.00 7.40
CA LEU A 251 2.90 -13.81 5.94
C LEU A 251 3.02 -12.33 5.57
N ALA A 252 2.18 -11.49 6.17
CA ALA A 252 2.24 -10.04 5.99
C ALA A 252 1.66 -9.33 7.21
N ARG A 253 1.98 -8.04 7.33
CA ARG A 253 1.35 -7.16 8.31
C ARG A 253 1.09 -5.79 7.72
N ALA A 254 0.11 -5.08 8.28
CA ALA A 254 -0.21 -3.72 7.90
C ALA A 254 -0.46 -2.84 9.10
N ARG A 255 -0.11 -1.57 8.95
CA ARG A 255 -0.47 -0.48 9.85
C ARG A 255 -1.24 0.56 9.07
N VAL A 256 -2.46 0.86 9.50
CA VAL A 256 -3.35 1.80 8.83
C VAL A 256 -3.72 2.92 9.80
N VAL A 257 -3.52 4.17 9.38
CA VAL A 257 -3.98 5.35 10.12
C VAL A 257 -5.24 5.88 9.44
N GLY A 258 -6.35 5.81 10.16
CA GLY A 258 -7.60 6.47 9.79
C GLY A 258 -7.75 7.81 10.48
N VAL A 259 -8.31 8.80 9.80
CA VAL A 259 -8.69 10.10 10.36
C VAL A 259 -10.20 10.23 10.30
N CYS A 260 -10.82 10.60 11.42
CA CYS A 260 -12.24 10.91 11.46
C CYS A 260 -12.45 12.30 10.87
N LEU A 261 -13.24 12.39 9.82
CA LEU A 261 -13.67 13.65 9.23
C LEU A 261 -15.16 13.84 9.49
N ASP A 262 -15.54 15.07 9.83
CA ASP A 262 -16.93 15.49 9.92
C ASP A 262 -17.59 15.45 8.53
N ASN A 263 -18.78 14.85 8.43
CA ASN A 263 -19.45 14.63 7.14
C ASN A 263 -19.92 15.92 6.47
N GLU A 264 -20.25 16.96 7.23
CA GLU A 264 -20.76 18.22 6.69
C GLU A 264 -19.62 19.15 6.25
N THR A 265 -18.55 19.20 7.04
CA THR A 265 -17.46 20.17 6.86
C THR A 265 -16.23 19.58 6.18
N GLY A 266 -16.08 18.25 6.15
CA GLY A 266 -14.89 17.55 5.65
C GLY A 266 -13.63 17.77 6.50
N ARG A 267 -13.76 18.35 7.70
CA ARG A 267 -12.63 18.68 8.58
C ARG A 267 -12.36 17.57 9.60
N PRO A 268 -11.11 17.43 10.09
CA PRO A 268 -10.81 16.51 11.18
C PRO A 268 -11.71 16.73 12.40
N ALA A 269 -12.38 15.66 12.81
CA ALA A 269 -13.32 15.64 13.93
C ALA A 269 -12.78 14.75 15.05
N PRO A 270 -13.20 14.98 16.30
CA PRO A 270 -12.85 14.09 17.41
C PRO A 270 -13.22 12.64 17.11
N VAL A 271 -12.33 11.72 17.48
CA VAL A 271 -12.63 10.29 17.39
C VAL A 271 -13.82 9.99 18.31
N PRO A 272 -14.90 9.37 17.80
CA PRO A 272 -16.04 8.95 18.61
C PRO A 272 -15.61 8.02 19.75
N ASP A 273 -16.23 8.17 20.92
CA ASP A 273 -15.89 7.39 22.12
C ASP A 273 -15.93 5.89 21.88
N ALA A 274 -16.81 5.43 20.99
CA ALA A 274 -16.86 4.04 20.59
C ALA A 274 -15.46 3.53 20.18
N PHE A 275 -14.64 4.25 19.39
CA PHE A 275 -13.32 3.73 18.98
C PHE A 275 -12.34 3.62 20.15
N ARG A 276 -12.50 4.45 21.19
CA ARG A 276 -11.65 4.37 22.39
C ARG A 276 -11.88 3.06 23.14
N GLU A 277 -13.10 2.54 23.14
CA GLU A 277 -13.43 1.25 23.73
C GLU A 277 -12.75 0.08 23.00
N LEU A 278 -12.48 0.20 21.68
CA LEU A 278 -11.76 -0.84 20.91
C LEU A 278 -10.27 -0.94 21.24
N ALA A 279 -9.67 0.14 21.71
CA ALA A 279 -8.26 0.14 22.14
C ALA A 279 -8.08 -0.36 23.58
N ALA A 280 -9.18 -0.57 24.32
CA ALA A 280 -9.17 -0.93 25.73
C ALA A 280 -9.38 -2.44 25.99
N GLY A 281 -9.67 -3.23 24.94
CA GLY A 281 -9.78 -4.69 24.98
C GLY A 281 -8.58 -5.35 24.31
#